data_AF-A0A523YPU4-F1
#
_entry.id   AF-A0A523YPU4-F1
#
_cell.length_a   1.000
_cell.length_b   1.000
_cell.length_c   1.000
_cell.angle_alpha   90.00
_cell.angle_beta   90.00
_cell.angle_gamma   90.00
#
_symmetry.space_group_name_H-M   'P 1'
#
loop_
_entity.id
_entity.type
_entity.pdbx_description
1 polymer ?
#
loop_
_entity_poly.entity_id
_entity_poly.type
_entity_poly.pdbx_seq_one_letter_code
_entity_poly.pdbx_strand_id
1 'polypeptide(L)' 'MKIELNLFATLARYIPNRTKGHSRTIQISEGTKVRELLEQLKIPPDSIKLVFLNGVHANGDEILKDGDRIGAFPPIGGG' A
#
# COMPACT_ATOMS: atom_id res chain seq x y z
N MET A 1 10.60 -9.60 5.89
CA MET A 1 9.27 -10.23 5.71
C MET A 1 8.69 -9.91 4.33
N LYS A 2 7.77 -10.74 3.85
CA LYS A 2 7.06 -10.56 2.57
C LYS A 2 5.63 -10.13 2.83
N ILE A 3 5.16 -9.12 2.10
CA ILE A 3 3.77 -8.66 2.16
C ILE A 3 3.22 -8.48 0.75
N GLU A 4 1.90 -8.55 0.61
CA GLU A 4 1.21 -8.25 -0.64
C GLU A 4 0.74 -6.80 -0.66
N LEU A 5 1.20 -6.03 -1.64
CA LEU A 5 0.84 -4.64 -1.85
C LEU A 5 -0.09 -4.51 -3.05
N ASN A 6 -1.27 -3.93 -2.82
CA ASN A 6 -2.29 -3.65 -3.82
C ASN A 6 -2.50 -2.13 -3.96
N LEU A 7 -2.08 -1.56 -5.08
CA LEU A 7 -2.25 -0.13 -5.36
C LEU A 7 -3.25 0.06 -6.50
N PHE A 8 -4.34 0.78 -6.24
CA PHE A 8 -5.46 0.90 -7.17
C PHE A 8 -5.44 2.21 -7.99
N ALA A 9 -6.06 2.16 -9.17
CA ALA A 9 -6.25 3.31 -10.06
C ALA A 9 -4.96 4.12 -10.30
N THR A 10 -4.95 5.40 -9.94
CA THR A 10 -3.80 6.29 -10.15
C THR A 10 -2.59 5.90 -9.30
N LEU A 11 -2.78 5.19 -8.18
CA LEU A 11 -1.69 4.73 -7.31
C LEU A 11 -0.93 3.53 -7.89
N ALA A 12 -1.51 2.79 -8.84
CA ALA A 12 -0.86 1.63 -9.47
C ALA A 12 0.49 1.98 -10.14
N ARG A 13 0.72 3.26 -10.45
CA ARG A 13 1.99 3.76 -11.00
C ARG A 13 3.17 3.66 -10.05
N TYR A 14 2.92 3.60 -8.73
CA TYR A 14 3.95 3.52 -7.69
C TYR A 14 4.35 2.07 -7.36
N ILE A 15 3.75 1.07 -8.02
CA ILE A 15 4.16 -0.33 -7.84
C ILE A 15 5.60 -0.49 -8.34
N PRO A 16 6.53 -0.96 -7.50
CA PRO A 16 7.91 -1.17 -7.91
C PRO A 16 7.99 -2.32 -8.92
N ASN A 17 8.80 -2.12 -9.97
CA ASN A 17 9.06 -3.11 -11.02
C ASN A 17 7.77 -3.62 -11.70
N ARG A 18 7.00 -2.68 -12.26
CA ARG A 18 5.66 -2.83 -12.88
C ARG A 18 5.54 -4.02 -13.85
N THR A 19 5.31 -5.22 -13.31
CA THR A 19 4.80 -6.37 -14.05
C THR A 19 3.27 -6.27 -14.06
N LYS A 20 2.65 -6.32 -15.26
CA LYS A 20 1.20 -6.23 -15.50
C LYS A 20 0.34 -6.64 -14.29
N GLY A 21 -0.25 -5.67 -13.57
CA GLY A 21 -1.10 -5.91 -12.40
C GLY A 21 -1.22 -4.70 -11.47
N HIS A 22 -2.15 -4.79 -10.51
CA HIS A 22 -2.33 -3.84 -9.40
C HIS A 22 -1.85 -4.42 -8.05
N SER A 23 -1.34 -5.65 -8.05
CA SER A 23 -0.89 -6.40 -6.88
C SER A 23 0.56 -6.83 -7.05
N ARG A 24 1.35 -6.74 -5.97
CA ARG A 24 2.74 -7.21 -5.96
C ARG A 24 3.18 -7.62 -4.56
N THR A 25 3.85 -8.77 -4.47
CA THR A 25 4.57 -9.14 -3.24
C THR A 25 5.92 -8.41 -3.18
N ILE A 26 6.18 -7.72 -2.07
CA ILE A 26 7.43 -7.01 -1.80
C ILE A 26 8.07 -7.48 -0.50
N GLN A 27 9.38 -7.31 -0.38
CA GLN A 27 10.11 -7.58 0.86
C GLN A 27 10.31 -6.26 1.62
N ILE A 28 10.01 -6.28 2.91
CA ILE A 28 10.21 -5.16 3.83
C ILE A 28 10.86 -5.64 5.13
N SER A 29 11.42 -4.68 5.87
CA SER A 29 11.97 -4.92 7.21
C SER A 29 10.87 -5.22 8.21
N GLU A 30 11.14 -6.09 9.18
CA GLU A 30 10.23 -6.29 10.30
C GLU A 30 10.06 -5.00 11.12
N GLY A 31 8.87 -4.81 11.70
CA GLY A 31 8.55 -3.60 12.46
C GLY A 31 8.14 -2.40 11.60
N THR A 32 8.21 -2.50 10.27
CA THR A 32 7.76 -1.43 9.35
C THR A 32 6.28 -1.15 9.54
N LYS A 33 5.92 0.13 9.71
CA LYS A 33 4.52 0.56 9.72
C LYS A 33 3.96 0.74 8.30
N VAL A 34 2.65 0.67 8.19
CA VAL A 34 1.94 0.97 6.93
C VAL A 34 2.36 2.33 6.34
N ARG A 35 2.41 3.40 7.14
CA ARG A 35 2.84 4.73 6.68
C ARG A 35 4.25 4.73 6.10
N GLU A 36 5.18 4.07 6.78
CA GLU A 36 6.60 4.07 6.42
C GLU A 36 6.81 3.36 5.09
N LEU A 37 6.06 2.26 4.86
CA LEU A 37 6.04 1.59 3.58
C LEU A 37 5.55 2.51 2.45
N LEU A 38 4.45 3.25 2.67
CA LEU A 38 3.90 4.17 1.67
C LEU A 38 4.89 5.31 1.35
N GLU A 39 5.60 5.80 2.37
CA GLU A 39 6.68 6.80 2.23
C GLU A 39 7.89 6.23 1.47
N GLN A 40 8.30 4.99 1.73
CA GLN A 40 9.37 4.29 1.00
C GLN A 40 9.05 4.15 -0.50
N LEU A 41 7.77 3.92 -0.81
CA LEU A 41 7.27 3.87 -2.19
C LEU A 41 7.10 5.26 -2.82
N LYS A 42 7.40 6.32 -2.08
CA LYS A 42 7.27 7.73 -2.48
C LYS A 42 5.85 8.08 -2.94
N ILE A 43 4.85 7.48 -2.31
CA ILE A 43 3.45 7.79 -2.57
C ILE A 43 3.09 9.03 -1.76
N PRO A 44 2.65 10.13 -2.39
CA PRO A 44 2.22 11.31 -1.66
C PRO A 44 1.02 10.99 -0.76
N PRO A 45 1.02 11.40 0.51
CA PRO A 45 -0.09 11.11 1.43
C PRO A 45 -1.41 11.69 0.94
N ASP A 46 -1.42 12.88 0.33
CA ASP A 46 -2.62 13.49 -0.27
C ASP A 46 -3.20 12.68 -1.45
N SER A 47 -2.40 11.83 -2.07
CA SER A 47 -2.85 10.94 -3.14
C SER A 47 -3.51 9.67 -2.61
N ILE A 48 -3.53 9.44 -1.30
CA ILE A 48 -4.12 8.26 -0.66
C ILE A 48 -5.33 8.72 0.15
N LYS A 49 -6.49 8.14 -0.15
CA LYS A 49 -7.72 8.44 0.61
C LYS A 49 -8.05 7.35 1.62
N LEU A 50 -7.77 6.09 1.27
CA LEU A 50 -8.05 4.94 2.10
C LEU A 50 -6.90 3.94 2.04
N VAL A 51 -6.60 3.33 3.18
CA VAL A 51 -5.69 2.20 3.29
C VAL A 51 -6.39 1.08 4.03
N PHE A 52 -6.21 -0.14 3.54
CA PHE A 52 -6.71 -1.36 4.18
C PHE A 52 -5.54 -2.28 4.49
N LEU A 53 -5.53 -2.83 5.70
CA LEU A 53 -4.66 -3.92 6.13
C LEU A 53 -5.53 -5.17 6.32
N ASN A 54 -5.28 -6.21 5.53
CA ASN A 54 -6.04 -7.46 5.55
C ASN A 54 -7.57 -7.27 5.43
N GLY A 55 -8.00 -6.26 4.65
CA GLY A 55 -9.41 -5.93 4.45
C GLY A 55 -10.04 -5.05 5.54
N VAL A 56 -9.28 -4.70 6.58
CA VAL A 56 -9.71 -3.79 7.65
C VAL A 56 -9.12 -2.41 7.40
N HIS A 57 -9.90 -1.35 7.63
CA HIS A 57 -9.41 0.02 7.47
C HIS A 57 -8.22 0.27 8.40
N ALA A 58 -7.12 0.79 7.84
CA ALA A 58 -5.88 1.04 8.55
C ALA A 58 -5.60 2.54 8.59
N ASN A 59 -5.13 3.03 9.73
CA ASN A 59 -4.82 4.45 9.93
C ASN A 59 -3.36 4.78 9.59
N GLY A 60 -2.53 3.78 9.29
CA GLY A 60 -1.13 3.95 8.89
C GLY A 60 -0.12 3.71 10.00
N ASP A 61 -0.57 3.52 11.25
CA ASP A 61 0.29 3.25 12.41
C ASP A 61 0.53 1.78 12.70
N GLU A 62 -0.27 0.92 12.07
CA GLU A 62 -0.23 -0.51 12.25
C GLU A 62 1.12 -1.07 11.78
N ILE A 63 1.72 -1.91 12.62
CA ILE A 63 2.96 -2.62 12.31
C ILE A 63 2.62 -3.79 11.41
N LEU A 64 3.30 -3.86 10.26
CA LEU A 64 3.12 -4.93 9.30
C LEU A 64 3.75 -6.23 9.79
N LYS A 65 3.16 -7.34 9.37
CA LYS A 65 3.60 -8.70 9.65
C LYS A 65 3.84 -9.46 8.35
N ASP A 66 4.60 -10.53 8.43
CA ASP A 66 4.81 -11.43 7.29
C ASP A 66 3.48 -12.01 6.82
N GLY A 67 3.25 -11.94 5.50
CA GLY A 67 2.00 -12.38 4.86
C GLY A 67 0.88 -11.33 4.82
N ASP A 68 1.05 -10.15 5.43
CA ASP A 68 0.03 -9.11 5.41
C ASP A 68 -0.28 -8.60 4.00
N ARG A 69 -1.52 -8.15 3.81
CA ARG A 69 -2.05 -7.61 2.56
C ARG A 69 -2.48 -6.17 2.75
N ILE A 70 -1.87 -5.26 1.99
CA ILE A 70 -2.17 -3.83 2.03
C ILE A 70 -2.89 -3.43 0.76
N GLY A 71 -4.01 -2.73 0.87
CA GLY A 71 -4.71 -2.09 -0.23
C GLY A 71 -4.73 -0.57 -0.06
N ALA A 72 -4.17 0.19 -1.00
CA ALA A 72 -4.24 1.65 -0.97
C ALA A 72 -5.04 2.18 -2.16
N PHE A 73 -5.96 3.10 -1.87
CA PHE A 73 -6.89 3.67 -2.82
C PHE A 73 -6.71 5.19 -2.89
N PRO A 74 -6.65 5.76 -4.11
CA PRO A 74 -6.66 7.21 -4.26
C PRO A 74 -8.02 7.79 -3.88
N PRO A 75 -8.11 9.12 -3.72
CA PRO A 75 -9.40 9.81 -3.68
C PRO A 75 -10.25 9.36 -4.87
N ILE A 76 -11.44 8.83 -4.58
CA ILE A 76 -12.43 8.55 -5.62
C ILE A 76 -12.86 9.89 -6.22
N GLY A 77 -12.60 10.09 -7.51
CA GLY A 77 -13.19 11.18 -8.28
C GLY A 77 -14.66 10.84 -8.50
N GLY A 78 -15.52 11.31 -7.61
CA GLY A 78 -16.95 11.33 -7.86
C GLY A 78 -17.24 12.35 -8.95
N GLY A 79 -17.91 11.92 -10.01
CA GLY A 79 -18.65 12.82 -10.88
C GLY A 79 -19.86 13.39 -10.16
#